data_AF-A0A9E7EZW6-F1
#
_entry.id   AF-A0A9E7EZW6-F1
#
_cell.length_a   1.000
_cell.length_b   1.000
_cell.length_c   1.000
_cell.angle_alpha   90.00
_cell.angle_beta   90.00
_cell.angle_gamma   90.00
#
_symmetry.space_group_name_H-M   'P 1'
#
loop_
_entity.id
_entity.type
_entity.pdbx_description
1 polymer ?
#
loop_
_entity_poly.entity_id
_entity_poly.type
_entity_poly.pdbx_seq_one_letter_code
_entity_poly.pdbx_strand_id
1 'polypeptide(L)'
;MRKGSKLIDRKEMNAASLLASAGMNIGLALVVLSLFSVLKKQPCSAPVYFARRIARREALPLYPAFSLARLRPTASWISRAFRITEDEVLRIQGLDALVVLRLFKFGTKFFTELPVAFVSFKSRCGAAFAAQTQQHIHPLLWTTEAAPEPRDVIWKNLAIPCHLLALYRTGIFIAALLLTVFFALPVTAVQGIAQFENLKKWFPPARAVQIMVELFPDWLSSKCDS
;
A
#
# COMPACT_ATOMS: atom_id res chain seq x y z
N MET A 1 15.25 22.61 30.71
CA MET A 1 15.23 22.50 29.22
C MET A 1 16.36 21.65 28.61
N ARG A 2 17.59 21.61 29.14
CA ARG A 2 18.76 20.92 28.54
C ARG A 2 18.69 19.38 28.46
N LYS A 3 17.80 18.73 29.22
CA LYS A 3 17.63 17.25 29.23
C LYS A 3 16.83 16.75 28.02
N GLY A 4 15.88 17.57 27.52
CA GLY A 4 15.06 17.24 26.34
C GLY A 4 15.86 17.28 25.03
N SER A 5 16.74 18.28 24.85
CA SER A 5 17.58 18.38 23.65
C SER A 5 18.58 17.22 23.53
N LYS A 6 19.22 16.80 24.62
CA LYS A 6 20.12 15.62 24.63
C LYS A 6 19.40 14.30 24.31
N LEU A 7 18.13 14.17 24.70
CA LEU A 7 17.32 12.98 24.42
C LEU A 7 16.88 12.91 22.96
N ILE A 8 16.52 14.06 22.37
CA ILE A 8 16.18 14.18 20.95
C ILE A 8 17.41 13.88 20.09
N ASP A 9 18.54 14.50 20.39
CA ASP A 9 19.80 14.34 19.64
C ASP A 9 20.32 12.89 19.67
N ARG A 10 20.21 12.21 20.82
CA ARG A 10 20.58 10.79 20.94
C ARG A 10 19.67 9.87 20.12
N LYS A 11 18.38 10.19 20.01
CA LYS A 11 17.42 9.40 19.23
C LYS A 11 17.64 9.56 17.73
N GLU A 12 17.91 10.79 17.29
CA GLU A 12 18.28 11.11 15.89
C GLU A 12 19.61 10.44 15.49
N MET A 13 20.63 10.49 16.35
CA MET A 13 21.93 9.89 16.08
C MET A 13 21.88 8.35 15.95
N ASN A 14 21.04 7.68 16.74
CA ASN A 14 20.83 6.24 16.63
C ASN A 14 20.07 5.87 15.35
N ALA A 15 19.08 6.66 14.94
CA ALA A 15 18.36 6.43 13.70
C ALA A 15 19.25 6.66 12.47
N ALA A 16 20.03 7.74 12.46
CA ALA A 16 20.94 8.08 11.36
C ALA A 16 22.05 7.03 11.16
N SER A 17 22.64 6.51 12.24
CA SER A 17 23.66 5.45 12.16
C SER A 17 23.10 4.12 11.67
N LEU A 18 21.87 3.78 12.09
CA LEU A 18 21.15 2.61 11.58
C LEU A 18 20.83 2.76 10.09
N LEU A 19 20.36 3.92 9.65
CA LEU A 19 20.05 4.20 8.24
C LEU A 19 21.31 4.15 7.37
N ALA A 20 22.43 4.73 7.83
CA ALA A 20 23.70 4.68 7.11
C ALA A 20 24.22 3.24 6.95
N SER A 21 24.16 2.45 8.02
CA SER A 21 24.55 1.03 7.98
C SER A 21 23.65 0.20 7.07
N ALA A 22 22.33 0.39 7.16
CA ALA A 22 21.36 -0.26 6.29
C ALA A 22 21.62 0.10 4.82
N GLY A 23 21.86 1.39 4.53
CA GLY A 23 22.17 1.88 3.18
C GLY A 23 23.43 1.23 2.61
N MET A 24 24.50 1.12 3.40
CA MET A 24 25.74 0.46 2.97
C MET A 24 25.52 -1.04 2.68
N ASN A 25 24.81 -1.75 3.56
CA ASN A 25 24.52 -3.18 3.37
C ASN A 25 23.63 -3.43 2.14
N ILE A 26 22.61 -2.60 1.92
CA ILE A 26 21.74 -2.67 0.74
C ILE A 26 22.55 -2.37 -0.53
N GLY A 27 23.38 -1.33 -0.51
CA GLY A 27 24.25 -0.97 -1.62
C GLY A 27 25.19 -2.11 -2.01
N LEU A 28 25.87 -2.70 -1.02
CA LEU A 28 26.75 -3.86 -1.23
C LEU A 28 25.97 -5.06 -1.79
N ALA A 29 24.78 -5.35 -1.26
CA ALA A 29 23.94 -6.42 -1.76
C ALA A 29 23.54 -6.22 -3.22
N LEU A 30 23.18 -5.00 -3.63
CA LEU A 30 22.85 -4.68 -5.02
C LEU A 30 24.04 -4.85 -5.97
N VAL A 31 25.25 -4.45 -5.55
CA VAL A 31 26.48 -4.66 -6.32
C VAL A 31 26.75 -6.16 -6.50
N VAL A 32 26.68 -6.94 -5.42
CA VAL A 32 26.89 -8.39 -5.46
C VAL A 32 25.83 -9.10 -6.32
N LEU A 33 24.54 -8.73 -6.20
CA LEU A 33 23.45 -9.30 -7.00
C LEU A 33 23.58 -8.95 -8.49
N SER A 34 24.03 -7.73 -8.79
CA SER A 34 24.28 -7.30 -10.17
C SER A 34 25.45 -8.07 -10.76
N LEU A 35 26.56 -8.17 -10.02
CA LEU A 35 27.73 -8.94 -10.39
C LEU A 35 27.36 -10.42 -10.62
N PHE A 36 26.65 -11.05 -9.69
CA PHE A 36 26.13 -12.42 -9.84
C PHE A 36 25.25 -12.58 -11.08
N SER A 37 24.34 -11.63 -11.35
CA SER A 37 23.45 -11.67 -12.50
C SER A 37 24.21 -11.59 -13.84
N VAL A 38 25.36 -10.93 -13.86
CA VAL A 38 26.25 -10.87 -15.02
C VAL A 38 27.10 -12.13 -15.14
N LEU A 39 27.79 -12.53 -14.05
CA LEU A 39 28.65 -13.71 -14.04
C LEU A 39 27.91 -14.99 -14.35
N LYS A 40 26.69 -15.19 -13.84
CA LYS A 40 25.88 -16.38 -14.12
C LYS A 40 25.59 -16.57 -15.62
N LYS A 41 25.63 -15.48 -16.40
CA LYS A 41 25.36 -15.52 -17.83
C LYS A 41 26.62 -15.74 -18.67
N GLN A 42 27.82 -15.50 -18.14
CA GLN A 42 29.06 -15.69 -18.90
C GLN A 42 29.37 -17.18 -19.13
N PRO A 43 29.86 -17.57 -20.32
CA PRO A 43 30.17 -18.98 -20.61
C PRO A 43 31.36 -19.50 -19.79
N CYS A 44 32.36 -18.66 -19.51
CA CYS A 44 33.58 -19.05 -18.77
C CYS A 44 33.30 -19.46 -17.32
N SER A 45 32.26 -18.91 -16.70
CA SER A 45 31.84 -19.20 -15.33
C SER A 45 30.74 -20.26 -15.24
N ALA A 46 30.23 -20.74 -16.37
CA ALA A 46 29.15 -21.74 -16.41
C ALA A 46 29.48 -23.05 -15.65
N PRO A 47 30.72 -23.57 -15.65
CA PRO A 47 31.09 -24.76 -14.86
C PRO A 47 30.84 -24.59 -13.36
N VAL A 48 31.04 -23.39 -12.82
CA VAL A 48 30.88 -23.10 -11.39
C VAL A 48 29.39 -22.98 -11.02
N TYR A 49 28.62 -22.22 -11.79
CA TYR A 49 27.21 -21.95 -11.45
C TYR A 49 26.24 -23.09 -11.82
N PHE A 50 26.60 -23.93 -12.79
CA PHE A 50 25.74 -25.01 -13.29
C PHE A 50 26.39 -26.40 -13.20
N ALA A 51 27.31 -26.60 -12.25
CA ALA A 51 28.03 -27.86 -12.04
C ALA A 51 27.10 -29.10 -12.04
N ARG A 52 25.97 -29.03 -11.32
CA ARG A 52 25.00 -30.14 -11.24
C ARG A 52 24.34 -30.48 -12.58
N ARG A 53 24.02 -29.47 -13.41
CA ARG A 53 23.39 -29.68 -14.72
C ARG A 53 24.39 -30.29 -15.71
N ILE A 54 25.66 -29.86 -15.61
CA ILE A 54 26.77 -30.43 -16.38
C ILE A 54 26.99 -31.90 -15.97
N ALA A 55 26.97 -32.20 -14.67
CA ALA A 55 27.07 -33.57 -14.17
C ALA A 55 25.92 -34.48 -14.67
N ARG A 56 24.71 -33.92 -14.85
CA ARG A 56 23.53 -34.62 -15.40
C ARG A 56 23.46 -34.61 -16.93
N ARG A 57 24.47 -34.06 -17.63
CA ARG A 57 24.51 -33.89 -19.09
C ARG A 57 23.28 -33.18 -19.69
N GLU A 58 22.70 -32.25 -18.95
CA GLU A 58 21.58 -31.44 -19.46
C GLU A 58 22.06 -30.29 -20.35
N ALA A 59 21.29 -29.98 -21.40
CA ALA A 59 21.56 -28.84 -22.27
C ALA A 59 21.56 -27.52 -21.48
N LEU A 60 22.69 -26.81 -21.51
CA LEU A 60 22.81 -25.46 -20.96
C LEU A 60 22.15 -24.48 -21.94
N PRO A 61 21.29 -23.55 -21.49
CA PRO A 61 20.63 -22.55 -22.35
C PRO A 61 21.59 -21.43 -22.81
N LEU A 62 22.89 -21.73 -22.92
CA LEU A 62 23.98 -20.78 -23.11
C LEU A 62 24.59 -21.03 -24.50
N TYR A 63 24.44 -20.07 -25.43
CA TYR A 63 25.18 -20.08 -26.68
C TYR A 63 26.69 -19.85 -26.42
N PRO A 64 27.59 -20.52 -27.17
CA PRO A 64 29.04 -20.55 -26.88
C PRO A 64 29.78 -19.22 -27.08
N ALA A 65 29.14 -18.19 -27.64
CA ALA A 65 29.78 -16.89 -27.91
C ALA A 65 29.64 -15.87 -26.76
N PHE A 66 30.71 -15.11 -26.52
CA PHE A 66 30.72 -13.93 -25.65
C PHE A 66 29.89 -12.80 -26.28
N SER A 67 29.09 -12.09 -25.49
CA SER A 67 28.26 -10.97 -25.97
C SER A 67 28.12 -9.88 -24.91
N LEU A 68 28.40 -8.63 -25.30
CA LEU A 68 28.28 -7.46 -24.42
C LEU A 68 26.83 -7.17 -24.00
N ALA A 69 25.83 -7.57 -24.81
CA ALA A 69 24.41 -7.49 -24.45
C ALA A 69 24.07 -8.30 -23.17
N ARG A 70 24.96 -9.22 -22.78
CA ARG A 70 24.82 -10.10 -21.62
C ARG A 70 25.24 -9.45 -20.30
N LEU A 71 25.88 -8.27 -20.34
CA LEU A 71 26.26 -7.46 -19.18
C LEU A 71 25.06 -6.79 -18.49
N ARG A 72 23.88 -6.80 -19.12
CA ARG A 72 22.66 -6.24 -18.50
C ARG A 72 22.24 -7.10 -17.31
N PRO A 73 22.25 -6.59 -16.06
CA PRO A 73 21.75 -7.35 -14.91
C PRO A 73 20.26 -7.66 -15.13
N THR A 74 19.81 -8.85 -14.73
CA THR A 74 18.41 -9.25 -14.89
C THR A 74 17.97 -10.00 -13.65
N ALA A 75 16.95 -9.49 -12.98
CA ALA A 75 16.36 -10.10 -11.78
C ALA A 75 15.37 -11.26 -12.09
N SER A 76 15.24 -11.67 -13.35
CA SER A 76 14.28 -12.71 -13.76
C SER A 76 14.54 -14.07 -13.12
N TRP A 77 15.80 -14.36 -12.76
CA TRP A 77 16.15 -15.59 -12.05
C TRP A 77 15.56 -15.63 -10.64
N ILE A 78 15.34 -14.47 -10.00
CA ILE A 78 14.72 -14.37 -8.68
C ILE A 78 13.27 -14.82 -8.78
N SER A 79 12.50 -14.23 -9.71
CA SER A 79 11.10 -14.62 -9.92
C SER A 79 10.95 -16.10 -10.27
N ARG A 80 11.88 -16.66 -11.06
CA ARG A 80 11.89 -18.10 -11.35
C ARG A 80 12.16 -18.94 -10.11
N ALA A 81 13.07 -18.52 -9.22
CA ALA A 81 13.37 -19.24 -7.99
C ALA A 81 12.17 -19.31 -7.05
N PHE A 82 11.37 -18.24 -6.96
CA PHE A 82 10.14 -18.22 -6.15
C PHE A 82 8.99 -19.06 -6.71
N ARG A 83 9.01 -19.40 -8.01
CA ARG A 83 7.95 -20.21 -8.65
C ARG A 83 8.15 -21.72 -8.53
N ILE A 84 9.25 -22.19 -7.92
CA ILE A 84 9.55 -23.62 -7.81
C ILE A 84 8.62 -24.26 -6.77
N THR A 85 7.94 -25.34 -7.15
CA THR A 85 7.03 -26.11 -6.28
C THR A 85 7.81 -27.07 -5.37
N GLU A 86 7.21 -27.45 -4.23
CA GLU A 86 7.86 -28.36 -3.27
C GLU A 86 8.17 -29.73 -3.86
N ASP A 87 7.27 -30.25 -4.70
CA ASP A 87 7.46 -31.53 -5.39
C ASP A 87 8.66 -31.49 -6.34
N GLU A 88 8.86 -30.35 -7.01
CA GLU A 88 9.98 -30.16 -7.91
C GLU A 88 11.31 -30.01 -7.14
N VAL A 89 11.29 -29.35 -5.98
CA VAL A 89 12.45 -29.32 -5.07
C VAL A 89 12.77 -30.74 -4.58
N LEU A 90 11.79 -31.50 -4.15
CA LEU A 90 11.99 -32.88 -3.68
C LEU A 90 12.61 -33.75 -4.78
N ARG A 91 12.12 -33.63 -6.02
CA ARG A 91 12.59 -34.40 -7.17
C ARG A 91 14.00 -34.01 -7.63
N ILE A 92 14.33 -32.71 -7.64
CA ILE A 92 15.63 -32.22 -8.15
C ILE A 92 16.71 -32.20 -7.06
N GLN A 93 16.35 -31.78 -5.85
CA GLN A 93 17.28 -31.45 -4.76
C GLN A 93 17.25 -32.45 -3.60
N GLY A 94 16.21 -33.29 -3.51
CA GLY A 94 16.05 -34.25 -2.43
C GLY A 94 15.39 -33.67 -1.17
N LEU A 95 15.31 -34.50 -0.14
CA LEU A 95 14.56 -34.19 1.09
C LEU A 95 15.23 -33.09 1.94
N ASP A 96 16.56 -33.08 2.03
CA ASP A 96 17.30 -32.13 2.86
C ASP A 96 17.05 -30.66 2.45
N ALA A 97 17.13 -30.38 1.15
CA ALA A 97 16.81 -29.07 0.60
C ALA A 97 15.34 -28.67 0.83
N LEU A 98 14.41 -29.63 0.78
CA LEU A 98 13.00 -29.37 1.06
C LEU A 98 12.77 -28.99 2.53
N VAL A 99 13.44 -29.66 3.48
CA VAL A 99 13.34 -29.34 4.91
C VAL A 99 13.88 -27.94 5.19
N VAL A 100 15.04 -27.58 4.62
CA VAL A 100 15.59 -26.23 4.75
C VAL A 100 14.64 -25.18 4.16
N LEU A 101 14.08 -25.43 2.97
CA LEU A 101 13.12 -24.51 2.35
C LEU A 101 11.85 -24.35 3.21
N ARG A 102 11.35 -25.45 3.79
CA ARG A 102 10.22 -25.41 4.72
C ARG A 102 10.54 -24.62 5.98
N LEU A 103 11.74 -24.73 6.52
CA LEU A 103 12.19 -23.92 7.65
C LEU A 103 12.19 -22.42 7.30
N PHE A 104 12.70 -22.04 6.12
CA PHE A 104 12.67 -20.65 5.66
C PHE A 104 11.23 -20.13 5.44
N LYS A 105 10.37 -20.90 4.76
CA LYS A 105 8.94 -20.55 4.57
C LYS A 105 8.21 -20.44 5.90
N PHE A 106 8.48 -21.36 6.83
CA PHE A 106 7.93 -21.32 8.17
C PHE A 106 8.40 -20.08 8.92
N GLY A 107 9.69 -19.74 8.87
CA GLY A 107 10.23 -18.51 9.46
C GLY A 107 9.52 -17.27 8.91
N THR A 108 9.37 -17.15 7.59
CA THR A 108 8.63 -16.01 7.01
C THR A 108 7.17 -15.98 7.45
N LYS A 109 6.52 -17.13 7.62
CA LYS A 109 5.13 -17.21 8.09
C LYS A 109 5.00 -16.87 9.58
N PHE A 110 5.96 -17.30 10.40
CA PHE A 110 6.03 -17.04 11.83
C PHE A 110 6.22 -15.56 12.16
N PHE A 111 6.96 -14.82 11.32
CA PHE A 111 7.06 -13.36 11.47
C PHE A 111 5.82 -12.60 10.95
N THR A 112 4.85 -13.30 10.35
CA THR A 112 3.60 -12.73 9.83
C THR A 112 2.37 -13.17 10.63
N GLU A 113 2.52 -13.43 11.93
CA GLU A 113 1.36 -13.67 12.80
C GLU A 113 0.53 -12.38 12.92
N LEU A 114 -0.79 -12.51 12.75
CA LEU A 114 -1.70 -11.37 12.85
C LEU A 114 -1.87 -11.00 14.33
N PRO A 115 -1.85 -9.70 14.70
CA PRO A 115 -2.04 -9.25 16.09
C PRO A 115 -3.52 -9.29 16.51
N VAL A 116 -4.27 -10.30 16.06
CA VAL A 116 -5.71 -10.48 16.32
C VAL A 116 -5.97 -11.94 16.68
N ALA A 117 -6.77 -12.16 17.70
CA ALA A 117 -7.16 -13.49 18.15
C ALA A 117 -8.62 -13.51 18.61
N PHE A 118 -9.27 -14.65 18.46
CA PHE A 118 -10.60 -14.90 19.02
C PHE A 118 -10.47 -15.59 20.38
N VAL A 119 -11.18 -15.08 21.38
CA VAL A 119 -11.17 -15.62 22.74
C VAL A 119 -12.58 -16.10 23.10
N SER A 120 -12.68 -17.30 23.66
CA SER A 120 -13.95 -17.90 24.11
C SER A 120 -13.95 -18.08 25.62
N PHE A 121 -15.09 -17.77 26.25
CA PHE A 121 -15.27 -17.88 27.70
C PHE A 121 -16.30 -18.97 28.03
N LYS A 122 -16.15 -19.61 29.19
CA LYS A 122 -17.12 -20.62 29.69
C LYS A 122 -18.48 -20.01 30.04
N SER A 123 -18.52 -18.71 30.39
CA SER A 123 -19.74 -18.01 30.79
C SER A 123 -19.98 -16.79 29.90
N ARG A 124 -21.25 -16.59 29.51
CA ARG A 124 -21.69 -15.46 28.68
C ARG A 124 -21.46 -14.12 29.37
N CYS A 125 -21.72 -14.05 30.68
CA CYS A 125 -21.48 -12.84 31.46
C CYS A 125 -19.98 -12.48 31.50
N GLY A 126 -19.11 -13.50 31.58
CA GLY A 126 -17.66 -13.31 31.52
C GLY A 126 -17.20 -12.78 30.16
N ALA A 127 -17.75 -13.30 29.06
CA ALA A 127 -17.47 -12.79 27.72
C ALA A 127 -17.93 -11.34 27.54
N ALA A 128 -19.16 -11.02 27.98
CA ALA A 128 -19.71 -9.67 27.89
C ALA A 128 -18.89 -8.67 28.71
N PHE A 129 -18.50 -9.03 29.93
CA PHE A 129 -17.66 -8.20 30.79
C PHE A 129 -16.28 -7.97 30.16
N ALA A 130 -15.64 -9.01 29.64
CA ALA A 130 -14.36 -8.89 28.97
C ALA A 130 -14.42 -7.98 27.73
N ALA A 131 -15.50 -8.05 26.95
CA ALA A 131 -15.69 -7.20 25.77
C ALA A 131 -15.94 -5.72 26.12
N GLN A 132 -16.47 -5.43 27.32
CA GLN A 132 -16.81 -4.08 27.75
C GLN A 132 -15.73 -3.38 28.58
N THR A 133 -14.70 -4.12 29.03
CA THR A 133 -13.68 -3.60 29.95
C THR A 133 -12.35 -3.37 29.27
N GLN A 134 -11.71 -2.24 29.58
CA GLN A 134 -10.37 -1.93 29.08
C GLN A 134 -9.32 -2.82 29.77
N GLN A 135 -8.63 -3.66 29.01
CA GLN A 135 -7.67 -4.64 29.55
C GLN A 135 -6.29 -4.05 29.85
N HIS A 136 -5.92 -2.93 29.21
CA HIS A 136 -4.57 -2.36 29.29
C HIS A 136 -4.62 -0.83 29.48
N ILE A 137 -3.62 -0.25 30.16
CA ILE A 137 -3.56 1.20 30.45
C ILE A 137 -3.60 2.04 29.16
N HIS A 138 -2.89 1.57 28.14
CA HIS A 138 -2.90 2.21 26.82
C HIS A 138 -4.11 1.76 25.99
N PRO A 139 -5.00 2.68 25.57
CA PRO A 139 -6.32 2.34 25.01
C PRO A 139 -6.28 1.76 23.58
N LEU A 140 -5.19 1.95 22.84
CA LEU A 140 -5.02 1.40 21.49
C LEU A 140 -4.39 -0.01 21.48
N LEU A 141 -4.08 -0.56 22.65
CA LEU A 141 -3.53 -1.91 22.80
C LEU A 141 -4.58 -2.80 23.49
N TRP A 142 -4.69 -4.06 23.06
CA TRP A 142 -5.63 -5.03 23.62
C TRP A 142 -7.10 -4.57 23.56
N THR A 143 -7.50 -4.01 22.42
CA THR A 143 -8.90 -3.62 22.17
C THR A 143 -9.76 -4.87 22.02
N THR A 144 -10.76 -5.01 22.89
CA THR A 144 -11.70 -6.14 22.89
C THR A 144 -13.06 -5.67 22.37
N GLU A 145 -13.64 -6.43 21.46
CA GLU A 145 -15.01 -6.23 20.98
C GLU A 145 -15.75 -7.56 20.98
N ALA A 146 -17.08 -7.50 21.01
CA ALA A 146 -17.89 -8.69 20.86
C ALA A 146 -17.66 -9.30 19.47
N ALA A 147 -17.24 -10.56 19.43
CA ALA A 147 -16.95 -11.22 18.16
C ALA A 147 -18.25 -11.38 17.34
N PRO A 148 -18.26 -10.97 16.06
CA PRO A 148 -19.40 -11.18 15.18
C PRO A 148 -19.55 -12.67 14.82
N GLU A 149 -20.68 -13.03 14.23
CA GLU A 149 -20.89 -14.41 13.77
C GLU A 149 -19.84 -14.82 12.74
N PRO A 150 -19.41 -16.10 12.69
CA PRO A 150 -18.32 -16.54 11.81
C PRO A 150 -18.55 -16.25 10.31
N ARG A 151 -19.81 -16.08 9.90
CA ARG A 151 -20.21 -15.76 8.53
C ARG A 151 -20.09 -14.27 8.22
N ASP A 152 -20.19 -13.42 9.23
CA ASP A 152 -20.11 -11.95 9.12
C ASP A 152 -18.67 -11.43 9.28
N VAL A 153 -17.72 -12.32 9.64
CA VAL A 153 -16.31 -11.97 9.74
C VAL A 153 -15.71 -11.82 8.34
N ILE A 154 -15.28 -10.60 8.00
CA ILE A 154 -14.50 -10.33 6.79
C ILE A 154 -13.02 -10.67 7.07
N TRP A 155 -12.65 -11.93 6.89
CA TRP A 155 -11.31 -12.47 7.18
C TRP A 155 -10.16 -11.68 6.52
N LYS A 156 -10.39 -11.14 5.32
CA LYS A 156 -9.39 -10.34 4.59
C LYS A 156 -9.06 -9.03 5.31
N ASN A 157 -10.01 -8.46 6.05
CA ASN A 157 -9.85 -7.19 6.76
C ASN A 157 -9.20 -7.37 8.14
N LEU A 158 -9.21 -8.59 8.69
CA LEU A 158 -8.65 -8.89 10.00
C LEU A 158 -7.11 -8.71 10.04
N ALA A 159 -6.46 -8.83 8.88
CA ALA A 159 -5.03 -8.66 8.73
C ALA A 159 -4.56 -7.19 8.65
N ILE A 160 -5.49 -6.24 8.66
CA ILE A 160 -5.17 -4.82 8.50
C ILE A 160 -4.69 -4.25 9.85
N PRO A 161 -3.49 -3.63 9.91
CA PRO A 161 -2.99 -3.06 11.16
C PRO A 161 -3.74 -1.78 11.55
N CYS A 162 -3.90 -1.54 12.86
CA CYS A 162 -4.75 -0.46 13.42
C CYS A 162 -4.46 0.94 12.86
N HIS A 163 -3.19 1.29 12.63
CA HIS A 163 -2.80 2.61 12.13
C HIS A 163 -3.31 2.86 10.70
N LEU A 164 -3.33 1.82 9.87
CA LEU A 164 -3.77 1.92 8.49
C LEU A 164 -5.29 2.07 8.43
N LEU A 165 -6.00 1.45 9.37
CA LEU A 165 -7.45 1.62 9.56
C LEU A 165 -7.82 3.07 9.87
N ALA A 166 -7.02 3.76 10.69
CA ALA A 166 -7.21 5.18 10.98
C ALA A 166 -7.06 6.05 9.72
N LEU A 167 -6.04 5.77 8.90
CA LEU A 167 -5.84 6.47 7.62
C LEU A 167 -7.01 6.25 6.65
N TYR A 168 -7.46 5.01 6.48
CA TYR A 168 -8.63 4.71 5.63
C TYR A 168 -9.88 5.43 6.12
N ARG A 169 -10.13 5.43 7.44
CA ARG A 169 -11.28 6.13 8.02
C ARG A 169 -11.23 7.62 7.71
N THR A 170 -10.08 8.27 7.91
CA THR A 170 -9.91 9.69 7.56
C THR A 170 -10.04 9.95 6.05
N GLY A 171 -9.50 9.05 5.21
CA GLY A 171 -9.60 9.16 3.76
C GLY A 171 -11.05 9.09 3.26
N ILE A 172 -11.86 8.21 3.85
CA ILE A 172 -13.30 8.10 3.53
C ILE A 172 -14.03 9.41 3.88
N PHE A 173 -13.75 10.01 5.05
CA PHE A 173 -14.36 11.29 5.43
C PHE A 173 -13.99 12.42 4.46
N ILE A 174 -12.71 12.53 4.08
CA ILE A 174 -12.26 13.54 3.11
C ILE A 174 -12.93 13.32 1.75
N ALA A 175 -12.97 12.07 1.28
CA ALA A 175 -13.63 11.72 0.02
C ALA A 175 -15.13 12.07 0.04
N ALA A 176 -15.83 11.77 1.13
CA ALA A 176 -17.24 12.13 1.30
C ALA A 176 -17.45 13.65 1.31
N LEU A 177 -16.57 14.41 1.95
CA LEU A 177 -16.62 15.87 1.95
C LEU A 177 -16.43 16.43 0.53
N LEU A 178 -15.41 15.96 -0.20
CA LEU A 178 -15.14 16.39 -1.57
C LEU A 178 -16.31 16.05 -2.50
N LEU A 179 -16.88 14.85 -2.36
CA LEU A 179 -18.05 14.44 -3.10
C LEU A 179 -19.23 15.37 -2.82
N THR A 180 -19.47 15.70 -1.55
CA THR A 180 -20.54 16.62 -1.13
C THR A 180 -20.36 18.01 -1.76
N VAL A 181 -19.15 18.57 -1.73
CA VAL A 181 -18.86 19.89 -2.34
C VAL A 181 -19.02 19.83 -3.87
N PHE A 182 -18.55 18.77 -4.51
CA PHE A 182 -18.68 18.59 -5.95
C PHE A 182 -20.16 18.56 -6.38
N PHE A 183 -21.00 17.85 -5.64
CA PHE A 183 -22.44 17.76 -5.91
C PHE A 183 -23.23 18.99 -5.44
N ALA A 184 -22.65 19.91 -4.67
CA ALA A 184 -23.29 21.17 -4.30
C ALA A 184 -23.45 22.13 -5.49
N LEU A 185 -22.53 22.12 -6.46
CA LEU A 185 -22.59 22.95 -7.66
C LEU A 185 -23.84 22.69 -8.54
N PRO A 186 -24.14 21.45 -8.97
CA PRO A 186 -25.34 21.20 -9.76
C PRO A 186 -26.63 21.44 -8.97
N VAL A 187 -26.64 21.13 -7.67
CA VAL A 187 -27.82 21.37 -6.82
C VAL A 187 -28.11 22.86 -6.70
N THR A 188 -27.09 23.68 -6.45
CA THR A 188 -27.26 25.14 -6.37
C THR A 188 -27.62 25.76 -7.73
N ALA A 189 -27.12 25.22 -8.85
CA ALA A 189 -27.54 25.66 -10.18
C ALA A 189 -29.03 25.41 -10.45
N VAL A 190 -29.54 24.19 -10.15
CA VAL A 190 -30.96 23.85 -10.31
C VAL A 190 -31.83 24.69 -9.36
N GLN A 191 -31.41 24.85 -8.11
CA GLN A 191 -32.13 25.68 -7.13
C GLN A 191 -32.15 27.16 -7.52
N GLY A 192 -31.06 27.68 -8.09
CA GLY A 192 -30.97 29.07 -8.57
C GLY A 192 -31.93 29.36 -9.71
N ILE A 193 -32.13 28.41 -10.64
CA ILE A 193 -33.11 28.53 -11.72
C ILE A 193 -34.55 28.49 -11.16
N ALA A 194 -34.83 27.58 -10.22
CA ALA A 194 -36.16 27.40 -9.66
C ALA A 194 -36.66 28.60 -8.82
N GLN A 195 -35.76 29.40 -8.25
CA GLN A 195 -36.10 30.58 -7.42
C GLN A 195 -35.62 31.91 -8.02
N PHE A 196 -35.47 31.98 -9.34
CA PHE A 196 -34.90 33.13 -10.04
C PHE A 196 -35.56 34.48 -9.68
N GLU A 197 -36.89 34.49 -9.52
CA GLU A 197 -37.66 35.68 -9.10
C GLU A 197 -37.24 36.24 -7.73
N ASN A 198 -36.87 35.37 -6.78
CA ASN A 198 -36.39 35.77 -5.46
C ASN A 198 -34.90 36.18 -5.49
N LEU A 199 -34.10 35.54 -6.35
CA LEU A 199 -32.68 35.85 -6.53
C LEU A 199 -32.48 37.27 -7.12
N LYS A 200 -33.36 37.68 -8.04
CA LYS A 200 -33.40 39.01 -8.65
C LYS A 200 -33.51 40.15 -7.63
N LYS A 201 -34.16 39.89 -6.50
CA LYS A 201 -34.42 40.88 -5.44
C LYS A 201 -33.17 41.19 -4.61
N TRP A 202 -32.24 40.23 -4.51
CA TRP A 202 -31.05 40.29 -3.66
C TRP A 202 -29.72 40.43 -4.42
N PHE A 203 -29.69 40.24 -5.75
CA PHE A 203 -28.46 40.30 -6.55
C PHE A 203 -28.38 41.61 -7.38
N PRO A 204 -27.55 42.61 -6.98
CA PRO A 204 -27.49 43.92 -7.64
C PRO A 204 -27.17 43.89 -9.15
N PRO A 205 -26.30 42.99 -9.67
CA PRO A 205 -26.03 42.91 -11.11
C PRO A 205 -27.24 42.48 -11.95
N ALA A 206 -28.06 41.54 -11.45
CA ALA A 206 -29.22 41.04 -12.18
C ALA A 206 -30.33 42.11 -12.32
N ARG A 207 -30.48 42.95 -11.28
CA ARG A 207 -31.37 44.12 -11.30
C ARG A 207 -30.86 45.21 -12.24
N ALA A 208 -29.55 45.43 -12.31
CA ALA A 208 -28.94 46.44 -13.18
C ALA A 208 -29.12 46.13 -14.67
N VAL A 209 -29.04 44.85 -15.08
CA VAL A 209 -29.32 44.43 -16.46
C VAL A 209 -30.78 44.72 -16.85
N GLN A 210 -31.72 44.48 -15.93
CA GLN A 210 -33.13 44.73 -16.17
C GLN A 210 -33.45 46.22 -16.27
N ILE A 211 -32.87 47.04 -15.39
CA ILE A 211 -32.98 48.50 -15.45
C ILE A 211 -32.38 49.02 -16.75
N MET A 212 -31.22 48.52 -17.21
CA MET A 212 -30.67 48.94 -18.50
C MET A 212 -31.57 48.59 -19.69
N VAL A 213 -32.22 47.41 -19.66
CA VAL A 213 -33.16 46.99 -20.70
C VAL A 213 -34.45 47.82 -20.66
N GLU A 214 -34.95 48.20 -19.48
CA GLU A 214 -36.11 49.08 -19.32
C GLU A 214 -35.82 50.56 -19.62
N LEU A 215 -34.59 51.04 -19.40
CA LEU A 215 -34.23 52.45 -19.59
C LEU A 215 -33.91 52.81 -21.05
N PHE A 216 -33.65 51.81 -21.90
CA PHE A 216 -33.27 52.00 -23.31
C PHE A 216 -34.10 51.13 -24.29
N PRO A 217 -35.44 51.20 -24.28
CA PRO A 217 -36.28 50.42 -25.19
C PRO A 217 -36.07 50.83 -26.66
N ASP A 218 -35.91 52.13 -26.94
CA ASP A 218 -35.80 52.66 -28.30
C ASP A 218 -34.41 52.41 -28.95
N TRP A 219 -33.34 52.40 -28.14
CA TRP A 219 -31.99 52.09 -28.62
C TRP A 219 -31.84 50.61 -29.00
N LEU A 220 -32.52 49.71 -28.27
CA LEU A 220 -32.57 48.28 -28.56
C LEU A 220 -33.42 47.99 -29.81
N SER A 221 -34.56 48.66 -29.97
CA SER A 221 -35.40 48.58 -31.17
C SER A 221 -34.65 49.03 -32.43
N SER A 222 -33.97 50.18 -32.37
CA SER A 222 -33.19 50.74 -33.49
C SER A 222 -32.01 49.88 -33.94
N LYS A 223 -31.52 48.93 -33.13
CA LYS A 223 -30.39 48.05 -33.46
C LYS A 223 -30.82 46.74 -34.11
N CYS A 224 -32.08 46.32 -33.95
CA CYS A 224 -32.62 45.10 -34.54
C CYS A 224 -33.10 45.28 -35.99
N ASP A 225 -33.36 46.52 -36.41
CA ASP A 225 -33.86 46.86 -37.75
C ASP A 225 -32.75 47.29 -38.75
N SER A 226 -31.47 47.09 -38.40
CA SER A 226 -30.29 47.35 -39.25
C SER A 226 -29.48 46.07 -39.49
#